data_AF-A0A3N4KTB6-F1
#
_entry.id   AF-A0A3N4KTB6-F1
#
_cell.length_a   1.000
_cell.length_b   1.000
_cell.length_c   1.000
_cell.angle_alpha   90.00
_cell.angle_beta   90.00
_cell.angle_gamma   90.00
#
_symmetry.space_group_name_H-M   'P 1'
#
loop_
_entity.id
_entity.type
_entity.pdbx_description
1 polymer ?
#
loop_
_entity_poly.entity_id
_entity_poly.type
_entity_poly.pdbx_seq_one_letter_code
_entity_poly.pdbx_strand_id
1 'polypeptide(L)'
;MIAKRYGRTEETVCVSIDHSACMVMGGTFDGSYMLTITSLSMISPTCNKRNAALISEWINNNLGVVGTRGYIRFVDPDFANYATGGTTMLDLMEREELTRTGAAEKAGIIRDKSVKRSMSRHRSKKERTSY
;
A
#
# COMPACT_ATOMS: atom_id res chain seq x y z
N MET A 1 -16.62 -6.79 7.21
CA MET A 1 -17.42 -5.69 6.59
C MET A 1 -16.60 -4.86 5.62
N ILE A 2 -15.42 -4.37 6.01
CA ILE A 2 -14.54 -3.56 5.14
C ILE A 2 -13.95 -4.39 3.98
N ALA A 3 -13.40 -5.57 4.23
CA ALA A 3 -12.78 -6.40 3.18
C ALA A 3 -13.72 -6.67 1.99
N LYS A 4 -14.96 -7.13 2.30
CA LYS A 4 -16.03 -7.34 1.30
C LYS A 4 -16.33 -6.09 0.45
N ARG A 5 -16.22 -4.88 1.01
CA ARG A 5 -16.53 -3.62 0.30
C ARG A 5 -15.42 -3.19 -0.65
N TYR A 6 -14.19 -3.54 -0.31
CA TYR A 6 -13.02 -3.26 -1.12
C TYR A 6 -12.63 -4.42 -2.05
N GLY A 7 -13.43 -5.50 -2.10
CA GLY A 7 -13.13 -6.68 -2.90
C GLY A 7 -11.83 -7.36 -2.46
N ARG A 8 -11.47 -7.23 -1.17
CA ARG A 8 -10.25 -7.75 -0.57
C ARG A 8 -10.55 -8.96 0.32
N THR A 9 -9.55 -9.80 0.53
CA THR A 9 -9.61 -10.85 1.56
C THR A 9 -9.39 -10.24 2.93
N GLU A 10 -9.95 -10.83 3.98
CA GLU A 10 -9.81 -10.30 5.35
C GLU A 10 -8.34 -10.26 5.80
N GLU A 11 -7.49 -11.17 5.30
CA GLU A 11 -6.04 -11.21 5.56
C GLU A 11 -5.28 -9.96 5.07
N THR A 12 -5.83 -9.24 4.08
CA THR A 12 -5.20 -8.05 3.49
C THR A 12 -5.72 -6.74 4.07
N VAL A 13 -6.63 -6.82 5.05
CA VAL A 13 -7.22 -5.66 5.71
C VAL A 13 -6.65 -5.52 7.11
N CYS A 14 -6.13 -4.34 7.41
CA CYS A 14 -5.69 -3.97 8.74
C CYS A 14 -6.63 -2.88 9.30
N VAL A 15 -6.98 -3.00 10.58
CA VAL A 15 -7.77 -1.99 11.30
C VAL A 15 -6.98 -1.59 12.55
N SER A 16 -6.69 -0.30 12.67
CA SER A 16 -6.11 0.30 13.87
C SER A 16 -7.18 1.11 14.57
N ILE A 17 -7.32 0.91 15.88
CA ILE A 17 -8.29 1.64 16.72
C ILE A 17 -7.51 2.36 17.80
N ASP A 18 -7.62 3.69 17.80
CA ASP A 18 -7.20 4.50 18.94
C ASP A 18 -8.39 4.64 19.89
N HIS A 19 -8.29 4.02 21.06
CA HIS A 19 -9.36 3.98 22.04
C HIS A 19 -9.16 5.07 23.11
N SER A 20 -10.25 5.56 23.69
CA SER A 20 -10.21 6.54 24.78
C SER A 20 -9.60 7.90 24.42
N ALA A 21 -9.48 8.22 23.13
CA ALA A 21 -9.06 9.53 22.67
C ALA A 21 -10.11 10.59 23.03
N CYS A 22 -9.67 11.69 23.63
CA CYS A 22 -10.53 12.85 23.87
C CYS A 22 -10.62 13.67 22.58
N MET A 23 -11.84 13.77 22.01
CA MET A 23 -12.11 14.55 20.81
C MET A 23 -13.14 15.63 21.10
N VAL A 24 -12.87 16.84 20.61
CA VAL A 24 -13.80 17.97 20.62
C VAL A 24 -14.24 18.24 19.20
N MET A 25 -15.54 18.30 18.98
CA MET A 25 -16.08 18.66 17.67
C MET A 25 -17.26 19.62 17.84
N GLY A 26 -17.20 20.79 17.24
CA GLY A 26 -18.23 21.82 17.42
C GLY A 26 -18.38 22.30 18.87
N GLY A 27 -17.31 22.26 19.66
CA GLY A 27 -17.30 22.74 21.05
C GLY A 27 -17.84 21.76 22.10
N THR A 28 -18.32 20.59 21.70
CA THR A 28 -18.77 19.54 22.63
C THR A 28 -17.84 18.33 22.61
N PHE A 29 -17.87 17.55 23.70
CA PHE A 29 -17.19 16.27 23.85
C PHE A 29 -18.13 15.09 23.58
N ASP A 30 -19.25 15.34 22.90
CA ASP A 30 -20.16 14.28 22.49
C ASP A 30 -19.43 13.28 21.59
N GLY A 31 -19.92 12.04 21.56
CA GLY A 31 -19.34 10.97 20.75
C GLY A 31 -19.07 11.44 19.32
N SER A 32 -17.82 11.30 18.87
CA SER A 32 -17.37 11.66 17.53
C SER A 32 -16.35 10.64 17.03
N TYR A 33 -16.07 10.64 15.73
CA TYR A 33 -15.07 9.75 15.14
C TYR A 33 -14.28 10.43 14.02
N MET A 34 -13.02 10.02 13.87
CA MET A 34 -12.21 10.33 12.70
C MET A 34 -11.65 9.03 12.14
N LEU A 35 -12.02 8.71 10.91
CA LEU A 35 -11.62 7.49 10.23
C LEU A 35 -10.76 7.83 9.02
N THR A 36 -9.60 7.20 8.89
CA THR A 36 -8.79 7.24 7.67
C THR A 36 -8.84 5.87 7.00
N ILE A 37 -9.28 5.84 5.74
CA ILE A 37 -9.29 4.63 4.92
C ILE A 37 -8.23 4.79 3.84
N THR A 38 -7.20 3.95 3.95
CA THR A 38 -6.10 3.87 2.99
C THR A 38 -6.30 2.63 2.12
N SER A 39 -6.36 2.80 0.80
CA SER A 39 -6.51 1.67 -0.12
C SER A 39 -5.92 1.98 -1.47
N LEU A 40 -5.23 1.01 -2.07
CA LEU A 40 -4.65 1.13 -3.41
C LEU A 40 -5.70 0.82 -4.48
N SER A 41 -5.88 1.77 -5.41
CA SER A 41 -6.74 1.65 -6.61
C SER A 41 -8.22 1.36 -6.35
N MET A 42 -8.70 1.57 -5.13
CA MET A 42 -10.11 1.40 -4.76
C MET A 42 -10.75 2.70 -4.26
N ILE A 43 -10.04 3.82 -4.37
CA ILE A 43 -10.51 5.14 -4.00
C ILE A 43 -11.05 5.83 -5.25
N SER A 44 -12.36 6.05 -5.29
CA SER A 44 -13.01 6.82 -6.36
C SER A 44 -14.18 7.60 -5.79
N PRO A 45 -14.58 8.75 -6.37
CA PRO A 45 -15.68 9.55 -5.84
C PRO A 45 -16.96 8.75 -5.60
N THR A 46 -17.33 7.89 -6.55
CA THR A 46 -18.52 7.04 -6.47
C THR A 46 -18.41 5.98 -5.37
N CYS A 47 -17.27 5.28 -5.30
CA CYS A 47 -17.05 4.28 -4.26
C CYS A 47 -17.00 4.92 -2.87
N ASN A 48 -16.33 6.06 -2.74
CA ASN A 48 -16.18 6.80 -1.49
C ASN A 48 -17.53 7.28 -0.96
N LYS A 49 -18.39 7.84 -1.82
CA LYS A 49 -19.74 8.28 -1.42
C LYS A 49 -20.55 7.13 -0.82
N ARG A 50 -20.56 5.98 -1.50
CA ARG A 50 -21.27 4.78 -1.04
C ARG A 50 -20.66 4.22 0.25
N ASN A 51 -19.33 4.14 0.33
CA ASN A 51 -18.63 3.62 1.49
C ASN A 51 -18.82 4.53 2.72
N ALA A 52 -18.75 5.84 2.55
CA ALA A 52 -18.99 6.81 3.62
C ALA A 52 -20.38 6.63 4.23
N ALA A 53 -21.43 6.55 3.41
CA ALA A 53 -22.80 6.35 3.90
C ALA A 53 -22.92 5.07 4.74
N LEU A 54 -22.43 3.94 4.22
CA LEU A 54 -22.56 2.65 4.88
C LEU A 54 -21.71 2.53 6.15
N ILE A 55 -20.53 3.15 6.17
CA ILE A 55 -19.66 3.15 7.35
C ILE A 55 -20.26 4.04 8.44
N SER A 56 -20.73 5.24 8.09
CA SER A 56 -21.41 6.14 9.02
C SER A 56 -22.65 5.49 9.62
N GLU A 57 -23.46 4.79 8.81
CA GLU A 57 -24.63 4.04 9.29
C GLU A 57 -24.22 2.93 10.26
N TRP A 58 -23.18 2.17 9.93
CA TRP A 58 -22.69 1.12 10.82
C TRP A 58 -22.16 1.68 12.14
N ILE A 59 -21.41 2.79 12.11
CA ILE A 59 -20.92 3.48 13.31
C ILE A 59 -22.10 3.95 14.17
N ASN A 60 -23.13 4.53 13.55
CA ASN A 60 -24.32 4.95 14.28
C ASN A 60 -25.01 3.74 14.95
N ASN A 61 -25.22 2.66 14.21
CA ASN A 61 -25.93 1.49 14.71
C ASN A 61 -25.18 0.71 15.80
N ASN A 62 -23.85 0.73 15.79
CA ASN A 62 -23.05 -0.08 16.73
C ASN A 62 -22.40 0.75 17.84
N LEU A 63 -22.13 2.04 17.60
CA LEU A 63 -21.44 2.93 18.53
C LEU A 63 -22.30 4.13 18.97
N GLY A 64 -23.50 4.31 18.38
CA GLY A 64 -24.41 5.42 18.73
C GLY A 64 -23.95 6.80 18.24
N VAL A 65 -22.90 6.86 17.41
CA VAL A 65 -22.37 8.13 16.92
C VAL A 65 -22.97 8.44 15.55
N VAL A 66 -23.73 9.53 15.47
CA VAL A 66 -24.37 9.98 14.23
C VAL A 66 -23.34 10.38 13.17
N GLY A 67 -23.66 10.18 11.89
CA GLY A 67 -22.74 10.44 10.78
C GLY A 67 -22.25 11.89 10.68
N THR A 68 -23.04 12.87 11.17
CA THR A 68 -22.66 14.29 11.23
C THR A 68 -21.58 14.59 12.27
N ARG A 69 -21.32 13.64 13.19
CA ARG A 69 -20.29 13.72 14.22
C ARG A 69 -19.00 12.98 13.84
N GLY A 70 -18.75 12.76 12.54
CA GLY A 70 -17.48 12.18 12.13
C GLY A 70 -16.98 12.60 10.77
N TYR A 71 -15.68 12.38 10.58
CA TYR A 71 -14.99 12.61 9.32
C TYR A 71 -14.41 11.29 8.81
N ILE A 72 -14.60 11.03 7.51
CA ILE A 72 -13.97 9.90 6.81
C ILE A 72 -13.03 10.47 5.75
N ARG A 73 -11.73 10.22 5.93
CA ARG A 73 -10.68 10.59 4.98
C ARG A 73 -10.33 9.37 4.13
N PHE A 74 -10.42 9.51 2.82
CA PHE A 74 -9.96 8.49 1.87
C PHE A 74 -8.57 8.85 1.36
N VAL A 75 -7.65 7.89 1.37
CA VAL A 75 -6.26 8.07 0.93
C VAL A 75 -5.93 6.98 -0.09
N ASP A 76 -5.55 7.39 -1.29
CA ASP A 76 -4.96 6.51 -2.31
C ASP A 76 -3.47 6.81 -2.37
N PRO A 77 -2.62 6.02 -1.69
CA PRO A 77 -1.20 6.23 -1.75
C PRO A 77 -0.63 5.80 -3.10
N ASP A 78 0.52 6.34 -3.47
CA ASP A 78 1.29 5.78 -4.58
C ASP A 78 1.74 4.36 -4.23
N PHE A 79 1.72 3.45 -5.20
CA PHE A 79 2.25 2.08 -5.06
C PHE A 79 3.71 2.05 -4.61
N ALA A 80 4.51 3.05 -4.98
CA ALA A 80 5.89 3.19 -4.52
C ALA A 80 6.00 3.54 -3.02
N ASN A 81 4.95 4.15 -2.46
CA ASN A 81 4.91 4.66 -1.09
C ASN A 81 4.05 3.80 -0.15
N TYR A 82 3.69 2.59 -0.58
CA TYR A 82 2.96 1.63 0.24
C TYR A 82 3.72 0.30 0.21
N ALA A 83 4.02 -0.26 1.39
CA ALA A 83 4.87 -1.44 1.52
C ALA A 83 4.24 -2.51 2.42
N THR A 84 4.50 -3.76 2.09
CA THR A 84 4.19 -4.92 2.93
C THR A 84 5.26 -5.98 2.76
N GLY A 85 5.46 -6.85 3.76
CA GLY A 85 6.43 -7.95 3.66
C GLY A 85 7.86 -7.50 3.31
N GLY A 86 8.24 -6.27 3.69
CA GLY A 86 9.57 -5.71 3.42
C GLY A 86 9.80 -5.18 2.00
N THR A 87 8.76 -5.07 1.16
CA THR A 87 8.85 -4.55 -0.21
C THR A 87 7.70 -3.59 -0.52
N THR A 88 7.91 -2.67 -1.47
CA THR A 88 6.85 -1.78 -1.94
C THR A 88 5.87 -2.54 -2.84
N MET A 89 4.65 -2.02 -2.93
CA MET A 89 3.65 -2.58 -3.83
C MET A 89 4.05 -2.41 -5.30
N LEU A 90 4.76 -1.32 -5.63
CA LEU A 90 5.32 -1.12 -6.97
C LEU A 90 6.29 -2.25 -7.36
N ASP A 91 7.25 -2.59 -6.51
CA ASP A 91 8.23 -3.66 -6.79
C ASP A 91 7.54 -5.04 -6.89
N LEU A 92 6.51 -5.30 -6.09
CA LEU A 92 5.71 -6.52 -6.24
C LEU A 92 5.01 -6.59 -7.60
N MET A 93 4.37 -5.50 -8.04
CA MET A 93 3.69 -5.45 -9.33
C MET A 93 4.66 -5.64 -10.50
N GLU A 94 5.83 -5.00 -10.45
CA GLU A 94 6.88 -5.17 -11.46
C GLU A 94 7.37 -6.62 -11.52
N ARG A 95 7.64 -7.24 -10.36
CA ARG A 95 8.05 -8.65 -10.29
C ARG A 95 7.00 -9.59 -10.83
N GLU A 96 5.73 -9.39 -10.47
CA GLU A 96 4.63 -10.19 -10.99
C GLU A 96 4.49 -10.03 -12.51
N GLU A 97 4.65 -8.81 -13.05
CA GLU A 97 4.58 -8.56 -14.49
C GLU A 97 5.75 -9.20 -15.24
N LEU A 98 6.95 -9.17 -14.68
CA LEU A 98 8.12 -9.87 -15.23
C LEU A 98 7.94 -11.40 -15.24
N THR A 99 7.28 -11.94 -14.22
CA THR A 99 6.90 -13.37 -14.17
C THR A 99 5.83 -13.67 -15.23
N ARG A 100 4.80 -12.84 -15.37
CA ARG A 100 3.73 -13.01 -16.38
C ARG A 100 4.24 -12.93 -17.82
N THR A 101 5.14 -12.00 -18.10
CA THR A 101 5.67 -11.75 -19.46
C THR A 101 6.86 -12.64 -19.83
N GLY A 102 7.35 -13.49 -18.91
CA GLY A 102 8.50 -14.36 -19.13
C GLY A 102 9.85 -13.62 -19.27
N ALA A 103 9.89 -12.32 -18.95
CA ALA A 103 11.11 -11.53 -19.04
C ALA A 103 12.13 -11.83 -17.91
N ALA A 104 11.71 -12.55 -16.87
CA ALA A 104 12.54 -12.96 -15.74
C ALA A 104 13.80 -13.73 -16.17
N GLU A 105 13.72 -14.60 -17.18
CA GLU A 105 14.89 -15.33 -17.70
C GLU A 105 15.90 -14.41 -18.38
N LYS A 106 15.46 -13.39 -19.11
CA LYS A 106 16.35 -12.47 -19.83
C LYS A 106 17.11 -11.52 -18.90
N ALA A 107 16.48 -11.06 -17.82
CA ALA A 107 17.11 -10.15 -16.85
C ALA A 107 18.24 -10.84 -16.04
N GLY A 108 18.05 -12.10 -15.64
CA GLY A 108 19.08 -12.89 -14.95
C GLY A 108 20.32 -13.15 -15.80
N ILE A 109 20.14 -13.42 -17.09
CA ILE A 109 21.23 -13.65 -18.05
C ILE A 109 22.07 -12.39 -18.30
N ILE A 110 21.45 -11.21 -18.29
CA ILE A 110 22.16 -9.93 -18.48
C ILE A 110 23.00 -9.58 -17.24
N ARG A 111 22.49 -9.87 -16.03
CA ARG A 111 23.21 -9.64 -14.77
C ARG A 111 24.42 -10.59 -14.62
N ASP A 112 24.29 -11.86 -14.99
CA ASP A 112 25.41 -12.82 -14.95
C ASP A 112 26.49 -12.52 -16.03
N LYS A 113 26.08 -12.10 -17.24
CA LYS A 113 27.03 -11.70 -18.30
C LYS A 113 27.81 -10.43 -17.97
N SER A 114 27.19 -9.48 -17.27
CA SER A 114 27.87 -8.23 -16.88
C SER A 114 28.91 -8.45 -15.77
N VAL A 115 28.64 -9.32 -14.80
CA VAL A 115 29.60 -9.73 -13.76
C VAL A 115 30.79 -10.51 -14.35
N LYS A 116 30.55 -11.41 -15.31
CA LYS A 116 31.64 -12.15 -15.97
C LYS A 116 32.55 -11.24 -16.83
N ARG A 117 31.97 -10.20 -17.46
CA ARG A 117 32.72 -9.23 -18.28
C ARG A 117 33.61 -8.28 -17.48
N SER A 118 33.21 -7.88 -16.27
CA SER A 118 34.05 -7.03 -15.41
C SER A 118 35.28 -7.78 -14.87
N MET A 119 35.13 -9.06 -14.52
CA MET A 119 36.22 -9.91 -14.03
C MET A 119 37.25 -10.25 -15.11
N SER A 120 36.84 -10.42 -16.38
CA SER A 120 37.76 -10.66 -17.50
C SER A 120 38.66 -9.45 -17.81
N ARG A 121 38.13 -8.22 -17.67
CA ARG A 121 38.89 -7.00 -17.95
C ARG A 121 39.95 -6.67 -16.91
N HIS A 122 39.80 -7.14 -15.67
CA HIS A 122 40.78 -6.87 -14.61
C HIS A 122 42.04 -7.74 -14.73
N ARG A 123 41.95 -8.92 -15.35
CA ARG A 123 43.10 -9.85 -15.49
C ARG A 123 44.10 -9.44 -16.57
N SER A 124 43.67 -8.74 -17.62
CA SER A 124 44.53 -8.38 -18.76
C SER A 124 45.47 -7.19 -18.52
N LYS A 125 45.37 -6.48 -17.37
CA LYS A 125 46.19 -5.28 -17.11
C LYS A 125 47.45 -5.54 -16.26
N LYS A 126 47.65 -6.77 -15.76
CA LYS A 126 48.74 -7.10 -14.82
C LYS A 126 49.99 -7.72 -15.46
N GLU A 127 50.00 -7.99 -16.77
CA GLU A 127 51.12 -8.66 -17.46
C GLU A 127 52.00 -7.74 -18.32
N ARG A 128 51.85 -6.41 -18.23
CA ARG A 128 52.58 -5.45 -19.09
C ARG A 128 53.51 -4.49 -18.35
N THR A 129 54.02 -4.87 -17.18
CA THR A 129 55.05 -4.07 -16.49
C THR A 129 55.95 -4.97 -15.64
N SER A 130 57.02 -5.49 -16.25
CA SER A 130 58.25 -5.86 -15.56
C SER A 130 59.38 -5.80 -16.59
N TYR A 131 60.25 -4.82 -16.40
CA TYR A 131 61.58 -4.72 -17.01
C TYR A 131 62.51 -5.78 -16.42
#